data_AF-A0A968N795-F1
#
_entry.id   AF-A0A968N795-F1
#
_cell.length_a   1.000
_cell.length_b   1.000
_cell.length_c   1.000
_cell.angle_alpha   90.00
_cell.angle_beta   90.00
_cell.angle_gamma   90.00
#
_symmetry.space_group_name_H-M   'P 1'
#
loop_
_entity.id
_entity.type
_entity.pdbx_description
1 polymer ?
#
loop_
_entity_poly.entity_id
_entity_poly.type
_entity_poly.pdbx_seq_one_letter_code
_entity_poly.pdbx_strand_id
1 'polypeptide(L)'
;MSPRQVFRLLKAAVREWNEDEASRLAAALAYYTVFSLAPLLILVIAIAGFFFDSATVRDQIVAQVQSLMGNSGAEFVRTVLDSANRPDENSSLLASAISIILLLAGATGVLTQLQDSLNKVWNVEQRPGLGLISLVRKRLLSFGMILGIGFLLLVSLVASSFIAGFSEFFQAIMPGLDSLAQLLDFLLSFLLTTILFAAIFKFLPDVHITWGDVWFGSAATAILFSRLSWV
;
A
#
# COMPACT_ATOMS: atom_id res chain seq x y z
N MET A 1 -14.88 23.27 13.97
CA MET A 1 -15.49 23.67 12.67
C MET A 1 -16.99 23.61 12.82
N SER A 2 -17.74 24.58 12.29
CA SER A 2 -19.20 24.52 12.33
C SER A 2 -19.73 23.45 11.36
N PRO A 3 -20.90 22.82 11.62
CA PRO A 3 -21.47 21.81 10.72
C PRO A 3 -21.63 22.30 9.27
N ARG A 4 -21.92 23.60 9.09
CA ARG A 4 -22.03 24.25 7.78
C ARG A 4 -20.68 24.31 7.04
N GLN A 5 -19.57 24.49 7.75
CA GLN A 5 -18.23 24.49 7.14
C GLN A 5 -17.83 23.09 6.68
N VAL A 6 -18.10 22.08 7.50
CA VAL A 6 -17.85 20.67 7.13
C VAL A 6 -18.65 20.29 5.88
N PHE A 7 -19.94 20.64 5.82
CA PHE A 7 -20.77 20.38 4.65
C PHE A 7 -20.25 21.09 3.39
N ARG A 8 -19.81 22.35 3.51
CA ARG A 8 -19.21 23.08 2.39
C ARG A 8 -17.91 22.43 1.89
N LEU A 9 -17.07 21.94 2.80
CA LEU A 9 -15.83 21.25 2.45
C LEU A 9 -16.10 19.91 1.76
N LEU A 10 -17.05 19.12 2.27
CA LEU A 10 -17.46 17.86 1.62
C LEU A 10 -18.00 18.12 0.22
N LYS A 11 -18.85 19.15 0.05
CA LYS A 11 -19.37 19.52 -1.27
C LYS A 11 -18.27 19.97 -2.22
N ALA A 12 -17.29 20.71 -1.73
CA ALA A 12 -16.12 21.11 -2.52
C ALA A 12 -15.27 19.88 -2.90
N ALA A 13 -15.01 18.97 -1.98
CA ALA A 13 -14.25 17.75 -2.23
C ALA A 13 -14.91 16.84 -3.28
N VAL A 14 -16.24 16.68 -3.23
CA VAL A 14 -16.98 15.90 -4.24
C VAL A 14 -16.94 16.57 -5.62
N ARG A 15 -16.99 17.90 -5.66
CA ARG A 15 -16.87 18.64 -6.92
C ARG A 15 -15.47 18.44 -7.51
N GLU A 16 -14.43 18.66 -6.71
CA GLU A 16 -13.02 18.47 -7.15
C GLU A 16 -12.76 17.03 -7.59
N TRP A 17 -13.27 16.03 -6.84
CA TRP A 17 -13.18 14.61 -7.21
C TRP A 17 -13.68 14.33 -8.64
N ASN A 18 -14.79 14.97 -9.02
CA ASN A 18 -15.37 14.82 -10.35
C ASN A 18 -14.58 15.60 -11.40
N GLU A 19 -14.15 16.83 -11.09
CA GLU A 19 -13.34 17.67 -11.98
C GLU A 19 -11.97 17.03 -12.27
N ASP A 20 -11.36 16.39 -11.28
CA ASP A 20 -10.09 15.66 -11.40
C ASP A 20 -10.25 14.27 -12.03
N GLU A 21 -11.48 13.81 -12.21
CA GLU A 21 -11.81 12.45 -12.65
C GLU A 21 -11.13 11.39 -11.76
N ALA A 22 -11.13 11.64 -10.45
CA ALA A 22 -10.38 10.85 -9.47
C ALA A 22 -10.75 9.36 -9.47
N SER A 23 -12.01 9.01 -9.80
CA SER A 23 -12.41 7.61 -10.01
C SER A 23 -11.64 6.94 -11.15
N ARG A 24 -11.36 7.66 -12.24
CA ARG A 24 -10.58 7.15 -13.36
C ARG A 24 -9.11 6.99 -12.98
N LEU A 25 -8.56 7.93 -12.22
CA LEU A 25 -7.20 7.86 -11.68
C LEU A 25 -7.04 6.64 -10.77
N ALA A 26 -8.00 6.41 -9.87
CA ALA A 26 -8.04 5.25 -8.99
C ALA A 26 -8.15 3.93 -9.77
N ALA A 27 -8.99 3.88 -10.81
CA ALA A 27 -9.11 2.72 -11.68
C ALA A 27 -7.80 2.42 -12.45
N ALA A 28 -7.14 3.45 -12.96
CA ALA A 28 -5.84 3.30 -13.61
C ALA A 28 -4.77 2.77 -12.64
N LEU A 29 -4.72 3.32 -11.42
CA LEU A 29 -3.81 2.84 -10.37
C LEU A 29 -4.08 1.37 -10.02
N ALA A 30 -5.35 0.98 -9.87
CA ALA A 30 -5.74 -0.40 -9.62
C ALA A 30 -5.34 -1.33 -10.77
N TYR A 31 -5.53 -0.90 -12.03
CA TYR A 31 -5.12 -1.66 -13.21
C TYR A 31 -3.61 -1.91 -13.21
N TYR A 32 -2.79 -0.86 -13.08
CA TYR A 32 -1.33 -1.03 -13.01
C TYR A 32 -0.91 -1.96 -11.84
N THR A 33 -1.59 -1.85 -10.70
CA THR A 33 -1.30 -2.68 -9.53
C THR A 33 -1.60 -4.15 -9.80
N VAL A 34 -2.79 -4.47 -10.33
CA VAL A 34 -3.19 -5.83 -10.68
C VAL A 34 -2.24 -6.45 -11.72
N PHE A 35 -1.87 -5.71 -12.75
CA PHE A 35 -0.94 -6.21 -13.78
C PHE A 35 0.48 -6.44 -13.23
N SER A 36 0.90 -5.65 -12.24
CA SER A 36 2.20 -5.83 -11.58
C SER A 36 2.20 -6.95 -10.53
N LEU A 37 1.03 -7.40 -10.08
CA LEU A 37 0.89 -8.31 -8.94
C LEU A 37 1.50 -9.68 -9.21
N ALA A 38 1.17 -10.31 -10.34
CA ALA A 38 1.67 -11.66 -10.64
C ALA A 38 3.21 -11.71 -10.72
N PRO A 39 3.87 -10.82 -11.52
CA PRO A 39 5.33 -10.79 -11.57
C PRO A 39 5.98 -10.48 -10.21
N LEU A 40 5.34 -9.63 -9.39
CA LEU A 40 5.85 -9.28 -8.07
C LEU A 40 5.82 -10.49 -7.13
N LEU A 41 4.68 -11.19 -7.10
CA LEU A 41 4.50 -12.36 -6.26
C LEU A 41 5.46 -13.49 -6.63
N ILE A 42 5.65 -13.74 -7.92
CA ILE A 42 6.65 -14.71 -8.42
C ILE A 42 8.04 -14.33 -7.91
N LEU A 43 8.44 -13.06 -8.02
CA LEU A 43 9.76 -12.62 -7.57
C LEU A 43 9.92 -12.79 -6.04
N VAL A 44 8.91 -12.38 -5.26
CA VAL A 44 8.93 -12.52 -3.80
C VAL A 44 9.07 -13.99 -3.41
N ILE A 45 8.29 -14.88 -4.03
CA ILE A 45 8.38 -16.33 -3.80
C ILE A 45 9.73 -16.88 -4.25
N ALA A 46 10.28 -16.44 -5.38
CA ALA A 46 11.59 -16.89 -5.85
C ALA A 46 12.72 -16.49 -4.90
N ILE A 47 12.68 -15.25 -4.36
CA ILE A 47 13.68 -14.77 -3.40
C ILE A 47 13.53 -15.49 -2.05
N ALA A 48 12.30 -15.59 -1.52
CA ALA A 48 12.06 -16.24 -0.24
C ALA A 48 12.25 -17.77 -0.31
N GLY A 49 11.95 -18.38 -1.46
CA GLY A 49 12.15 -19.79 -1.77
C GLY A 49 13.61 -20.24 -1.73
N PHE A 50 14.55 -19.30 -1.74
CA PHE A 50 15.97 -19.59 -1.49
C PHE A 50 16.25 -19.95 -0.02
N PHE A 51 15.44 -19.41 0.91
CA PHE A 51 15.61 -19.59 2.35
C PHE A 51 14.56 -20.52 2.97
N PHE A 52 13.37 -20.56 2.38
CA PHE A 52 12.19 -21.26 2.89
C PHE A 52 11.56 -22.12 1.80
N ASP A 53 10.68 -23.04 2.19
CA ASP A 53 9.88 -23.78 1.22
C ASP A 53 8.86 -22.87 0.50
N SER A 54 8.83 -22.93 -0.82
CA SER A 54 8.01 -22.04 -1.67
C SER A 54 6.50 -22.18 -1.38
N ALA A 55 6.01 -23.36 -1.00
CA ALA A 55 4.60 -23.54 -0.64
C ALA A 55 4.29 -22.85 0.70
N THR A 56 5.20 -22.92 1.67
CA THR A 56 5.07 -22.20 2.93
C THR A 56 5.05 -20.68 2.73
N VAL A 57 5.94 -20.15 1.88
CA VAL A 57 5.95 -18.72 1.53
C VAL A 57 4.62 -18.31 0.89
N ARG A 58 4.12 -19.13 -0.03
CA ARG A 58 2.86 -18.91 -0.73
C ARG A 58 1.70 -18.80 0.26
N ASP A 59 1.58 -19.76 1.17
CA ASP A 59 0.51 -19.80 2.16
C ASP A 59 0.57 -18.59 3.10
N GLN A 60 1.78 -18.18 3.50
CA GLN A 60 1.98 -17.01 4.34
C GLN A 60 1.56 -15.70 3.65
N ILE A 61 1.91 -15.54 2.36
CA ILE A 61 1.48 -14.37 1.56
C ILE A 61 -0.05 -14.31 1.50
N VAL A 62 -0.68 -15.44 1.18
CA VAL A 62 -2.14 -15.53 1.07
C VAL A 62 -2.82 -15.25 2.41
N ALA A 63 -2.29 -15.79 3.52
CA ALA A 63 -2.78 -15.52 4.87
C ALA A 63 -2.67 -14.02 5.22
N GLN A 64 -1.54 -13.38 4.86
CA GLN A 64 -1.35 -11.95 5.09
C GLN A 64 -2.37 -11.12 4.30
N VAL A 65 -2.61 -11.47 3.04
CA VAL A 65 -3.63 -10.81 2.22
C VAL A 65 -5.03 -11.05 2.79
N GLN A 66 -5.32 -12.26 3.26
CA GLN A 66 -6.60 -12.58 3.90
C GLN A 66 -6.85 -11.72 5.15
N SER A 67 -5.81 -11.52 5.97
CA SER A 67 -5.88 -10.66 7.15
C SER A 67 -6.12 -9.19 6.81
N LEU A 68 -5.65 -8.71 5.65
CA LEU A 68 -5.71 -7.30 5.25
C LEU A 68 -6.92 -6.97 4.37
N MET A 69 -7.35 -7.91 3.53
CA MET A 69 -8.32 -7.71 2.45
C MET A 69 -9.48 -8.72 2.47
N GLY A 70 -9.56 -9.55 3.51
CA GLY A 70 -10.58 -10.59 3.64
C GLY A 70 -10.42 -11.75 2.66
N ASN A 71 -11.43 -12.61 2.65
CA ASN A 71 -11.39 -13.87 1.89
C ASN A 71 -11.32 -13.65 0.37
N SER A 72 -12.01 -12.64 -0.16
CA SER A 72 -12.02 -12.34 -1.59
C SER A 72 -10.66 -11.88 -2.11
N GLY A 73 -9.94 -11.05 -1.34
CA GLY A 73 -8.57 -10.66 -1.68
C GLY A 73 -7.62 -11.85 -1.68
N ALA A 74 -7.74 -12.73 -0.67
CA ALA A 74 -6.93 -13.94 -0.58
C ALA A 74 -7.19 -14.91 -1.75
N GLU A 75 -8.45 -15.10 -2.14
CA GLU A 75 -8.85 -15.92 -3.29
C GLU A 75 -8.28 -15.37 -4.60
N PHE A 76 -8.38 -14.05 -4.81
CA PHE A 76 -7.78 -13.39 -5.97
C PHE A 76 -6.26 -13.64 -6.05
N VAL A 77 -5.54 -13.46 -4.93
CA VAL A 77 -4.09 -13.72 -4.88
C VAL A 77 -3.77 -15.20 -5.10
N ARG A 78 -4.56 -16.12 -4.54
CA ARG A 78 -4.42 -17.56 -4.84
C ARG A 78 -4.54 -17.83 -6.33
N THR A 79 -5.58 -17.31 -7.00
CA THR A 79 -5.79 -17.47 -8.44
C THR A 79 -4.63 -16.93 -9.27
N VAL A 80 -4.08 -15.77 -8.90
CA VAL A 80 -2.92 -15.17 -9.56
C VAL A 80 -1.69 -16.09 -9.43
N LEU A 81 -1.45 -16.63 -8.23
CA LEU A 81 -0.34 -17.54 -7.95
C LEU A 81 -0.48 -18.90 -8.65
N ASP A 82 -1.69 -19.46 -8.72
CA ASP A 82 -1.96 -20.69 -9.47
C ASP A 82 -1.76 -20.51 -10.97
N SER A 83 -2.14 -19.36 -11.49
CA SER A 83 -1.96 -19.02 -12.90
C SER A 83 -0.49 -18.83 -13.27
N ALA A 84 0.31 -18.32 -12.33
CA ALA A 84 1.75 -18.09 -12.49
C ALA A 84 2.60 -19.37 -12.45
N ASN A 85 2.13 -20.42 -11.76
CA ASN A 85 2.89 -21.67 -11.54
C ASN A 85 2.78 -22.69 -12.69
N ARG A 86 2.35 -22.30 -13.90
CA ARG A 86 2.36 -23.19 -15.06
C ARG A 86 3.79 -23.28 -15.62
N PRO A 87 4.51 -24.41 -15.45
CA PRO A 87 5.87 -24.53 -15.95
C PRO A 87 5.82 -24.93 -17.42
N ASP A 88 6.14 -24.00 -18.32
CA ASP A 88 6.58 -24.40 -19.66
C ASP A 88 8.06 -24.77 -19.57
N GLU A 89 8.34 -26.07 -19.57
CA GLU A 89 9.67 -26.69 -19.38
C GLU A 89 10.75 -26.25 -20.41
N ASN A 90 10.40 -25.51 -21.46
CA ASN A 90 11.28 -25.23 -22.60
C ASN A 90 11.72 -23.77 -22.79
N SER A 91 11.40 -22.83 -21.88
CA SER A 91 11.73 -21.40 -22.09
C SER A 91 12.07 -20.61 -20.81
N SER A 92 12.63 -21.27 -19.80
CA SER A 92 12.93 -20.73 -18.47
C SER A 92 13.64 -19.35 -18.47
N LEU A 93 14.64 -19.13 -19.34
CA LEU A 93 15.39 -17.86 -19.36
C LEU A 93 14.62 -16.71 -20.01
N LEU A 94 13.92 -16.96 -21.12
CA LEU A 94 13.11 -15.94 -21.80
C LEU A 94 11.87 -15.57 -20.97
N ALA A 95 11.20 -16.55 -20.38
CA ALA A 95 10.06 -16.32 -19.49
C ALA A 95 10.47 -15.51 -18.24
N SER A 96 11.64 -15.82 -17.66
CA SER A 96 12.18 -15.05 -16.53
C SER A 96 12.53 -13.61 -16.92
N ALA A 97 13.18 -13.41 -18.06
CA ALA A 97 13.51 -12.07 -18.55
C ALA A 97 12.26 -11.23 -18.83
N ILE A 98 11.25 -11.82 -19.48
CA ILE A 98 9.96 -11.17 -19.73
C ILE A 98 9.27 -10.81 -18.40
N SER A 99 9.27 -11.72 -17.42
CA SER A 99 8.67 -11.48 -16.11
C SER A 99 9.35 -10.33 -15.36
N ILE A 100 10.68 -10.26 -15.40
CA ILE A 100 11.44 -9.14 -14.82
C ILE A 100 11.09 -7.83 -15.51
N ILE A 101 11.00 -7.81 -16.84
CA ILE A 101 10.64 -6.61 -17.60
C ILE A 101 9.22 -6.17 -17.26
N LEU A 102 8.25 -7.10 -17.24
CA LEU A 102 6.85 -6.82 -16.86
C LEU A 102 6.75 -6.30 -15.43
N LEU A 103 7.50 -6.88 -14.50
CA LEU A 103 7.56 -6.42 -13.12
C LEU A 103 8.08 -4.99 -13.03
N LEU A 104 9.23 -4.71 -13.66
CA LEU A 104 9.84 -3.38 -13.64
C LEU A 104 8.92 -2.34 -14.28
N ALA A 105 8.29 -2.69 -15.40
CA ALA A 105 7.31 -1.83 -16.08
C ALA A 105 6.07 -1.60 -15.20
N GLY A 106 5.51 -2.66 -14.61
CA GLY A 106 4.34 -2.60 -13.74
C GLY A 106 4.60 -1.79 -12.47
N ALA A 107 5.68 -2.07 -11.74
CA ALA A 107 6.06 -1.36 -10.52
C ALA A 107 6.35 0.12 -10.79
N THR A 108 7.03 0.43 -11.90
CA THR A 108 7.25 1.82 -12.31
C THR A 108 5.92 2.49 -12.69
N GLY A 109 5.03 1.78 -13.39
CA GLY A 109 3.70 2.24 -13.77
C GLY A 109 2.83 2.57 -12.57
N VAL A 110 2.78 1.72 -11.53
CA VAL A 110 2.03 1.96 -10.29
C VAL A 110 2.48 3.25 -9.61
N LEU A 111 3.79 3.42 -9.41
CA LEU A 111 4.33 4.60 -8.73
C LEU A 111 4.15 5.88 -9.55
N THR A 112 4.38 5.81 -10.86
CA THR A 112 4.18 6.95 -11.76
C THR A 112 2.71 7.35 -11.78
N GLN A 113 1.81 6.38 -11.92
CA GLN A 113 0.37 6.62 -11.89
C GLN A 113 -0.07 7.21 -10.55
N LEU A 114 0.45 6.72 -9.43
CA LEU A 114 0.18 7.29 -8.11
C LEU A 114 0.67 8.75 -8.04
N GLN A 115 1.89 9.03 -8.48
CA GLN A 115 2.45 10.39 -8.53
C GLN A 115 1.60 11.32 -9.40
N ASP A 116 1.25 10.90 -10.60
CA ASP A 116 0.45 11.68 -11.53
C ASP A 116 -0.95 11.94 -10.97
N SER A 117 -1.55 10.93 -10.34
CA SER A 117 -2.88 11.06 -9.73
C SER A 117 -2.87 12.07 -8.58
N LEU A 118 -1.87 11.97 -7.71
CA LEU A 118 -1.68 12.91 -6.61
C LEU A 118 -1.39 14.32 -7.12
N ASN A 119 -0.45 14.48 -8.06
CA ASN A 119 -0.13 15.77 -8.67
C ASN A 119 -1.38 16.42 -9.30
N LYS A 120 -2.24 15.63 -9.95
CA LYS A 120 -3.51 16.12 -10.49
C LYS A 120 -4.44 16.63 -9.39
N VAL A 121 -4.65 15.84 -8.34
CA VAL A 121 -5.49 16.23 -7.17
C VAL A 121 -4.98 17.48 -6.46
N TRP A 122 -3.65 17.71 -6.44
CA TRP A 122 -3.06 18.92 -5.90
C TRP A 122 -2.90 20.06 -6.92
N ASN A 123 -3.48 19.94 -8.12
CA ASN A 123 -3.42 20.93 -9.19
C ASN A 123 -1.97 21.37 -9.51
N VAL A 124 -1.03 20.42 -9.48
CA VAL A 124 0.38 20.67 -9.77
C VAL A 124 0.57 20.67 -11.28
N GLU A 125 0.93 21.83 -11.84
CA GLU A 125 1.40 21.91 -13.23
C GLU A 125 2.67 21.08 -13.38
N GLN A 126 2.55 19.95 -14.06
CA GLN A 126 3.67 19.09 -14.37
C GLN A 126 4.65 19.85 -15.28
N ARG A 127 5.71 20.40 -14.69
CA ARG A 127 6.83 20.90 -15.49
C ARG A 127 7.62 19.68 -15.96
N PRO A 128 7.76 19.42 -17.27
CA PRO A 128 8.62 18.37 -17.75
C PRO A 128 10.06 18.70 -17.35
N GLY A 129 10.52 18.11 -16.25
CA GLY A 129 11.88 18.26 -15.78
C GLY A 129 12.80 17.45 -16.70
N LEU A 130 13.26 18.06 -17.79
CA LEU A 130 14.13 17.46 -18.83
C LEU A 130 15.58 17.21 -18.36
N GLY A 131 15.83 16.98 -17.06
CA GLY A 131 17.18 16.87 -16.49
C GLY A 131 17.46 15.50 -15.86
N LEU A 132 18.67 14.96 -16.06
CA LEU A 132 19.10 13.71 -15.39
C LEU A 132 18.94 13.77 -13.86
N ILE A 133 19.11 14.96 -13.25
CA ILE A 133 18.95 15.19 -11.80
C ILE A 133 17.50 14.99 -11.34
N SER A 134 16.49 15.39 -12.14
CA SER A 134 15.08 15.19 -11.78
C SER A 134 14.73 13.70 -11.78
N LEU A 135 15.25 12.95 -12.76
CA LEU A 135 15.05 11.51 -12.89
C LEU A 135 15.68 10.74 -11.72
N VAL A 136 16.93 11.07 -11.36
CA VAL A 136 17.61 10.48 -10.19
C VAL A 136 16.85 10.80 -8.90
N ARG A 137 16.43 12.06 -8.71
CA ARG A 137 15.68 12.48 -7.51
C ARG A 137 14.34 11.75 -7.39
N LYS A 138 13.56 11.66 -8.49
CA LYS A 138 12.29 10.93 -8.51
C LYS A 138 12.49 9.46 -8.16
N ARG A 139 13.54 8.83 -8.70
CA ARG A 139 13.85 7.42 -8.44
C ARG A 139 14.30 7.18 -6.99
N LEU A 140 15.08 8.10 -6.43
CA LEU A 140 15.50 8.04 -5.03
C LEU A 140 14.32 8.25 -4.07
N LEU A 141 13.39 9.15 -4.39
CA LEU A 141 12.13 9.32 -3.64
C LEU A 141 11.27 8.06 -3.69
N SER A 142 11.05 7.50 -4.89
CA SER A 142 10.35 6.23 -5.08
C SER A 142 10.96 5.09 -4.26
N PHE A 143 12.28 4.95 -4.33
CA PHE A 143 13.00 3.93 -3.56
C PHE A 143 12.89 4.17 -2.05
N GLY A 144 13.06 5.42 -1.60
CA GLY A 144 12.93 5.80 -0.20
C GLY A 144 11.51 5.56 0.34
N MET A 145 10.47 5.79 -0.45
CA MET A 145 9.10 5.47 -0.06
C MET A 145 8.85 3.97 0.03
N ILE A 146 9.32 3.18 -0.95
CA ILE A 146 9.19 1.71 -0.88
C ILE A 146 9.87 1.18 0.38
N LEU A 147 11.10 1.63 0.65
CA LEU A 147 11.83 1.27 1.87
C LEU A 147 11.11 1.75 3.13
N GLY A 148 10.60 2.98 3.13
CA GLY A 148 9.86 3.56 4.25
C GLY A 148 8.58 2.79 4.55
N ILE A 149 7.79 2.45 3.54
CA ILE A 149 6.59 1.63 3.66
C ILE A 149 6.95 0.22 4.15
N GLY A 150 7.94 -0.43 3.53
CA GLY A 150 8.40 -1.75 3.95
C GLY A 150 8.89 -1.77 5.40
N PHE A 151 9.67 -0.76 5.80
CA PHE A 151 10.12 -0.59 7.18
C PHE A 151 8.95 -0.36 8.14
N LEU A 152 8.00 0.50 7.79
CA LEU A 152 6.79 0.73 8.60
C LEU A 152 5.98 -0.56 8.77
N LEU A 153 5.85 -1.37 7.71
CA LEU A 153 5.17 -2.68 7.79
C LEU A 153 5.92 -3.65 8.70
N LEU A 154 7.26 -3.70 8.65
CA LEU A 154 8.05 -4.52 9.57
C LEU A 154 7.90 -4.08 11.02
N VAL A 155 7.95 -2.76 11.28
CA VAL A 155 7.71 -2.20 12.61
C VAL A 155 6.30 -2.54 13.09
N SER A 156 5.30 -2.42 12.22
CA SER A 156 3.92 -2.81 12.50
C SER A 156 3.82 -4.26 12.93
N LEU A 157 4.45 -5.17 12.16
CA LEU A 157 4.41 -6.60 12.44
C LEU A 157 5.03 -6.91 13.80
N VAL A 158 6.25 -6.41 14.05
CA VAL A 158 6.96 -6.63 15.33
C VAL A 158 6.15 -6.08 16.50
N ALA A 159 5.56 -4.89 16.35
CA ALA A 159 4.77 -4.27 17.39
C ALA A 159 3.45 -5.02 17.66
N SER A 160 2.72 -5.44 16.63
CA SER A 160 1.52 -6.26 16.78
C SER A 160 1.83 -7.64 17.38
N SER A 161 2.92 -8.30 16.96
CA SER A 161 3.37 -9.56 17.59
C SER A 161 3.73 -9.38 19.05
N PHE A 162 4.37 -8.25 19.41
CA PHE A 162 4.69 -7.93 20.79
C PHE A 162 3.43 -7.70 21.62
N ILE A 163 2.45 -6.93 21.12
CA ILE A 163 1.17 -6.70 21.80
C ILE A 163 0.42 -8.02 22.00
N ALA A 164 0.36 -8.87 20.97
CA ALA A 164 -0.32 -10.16 21.05
C ALA A 164 0.34 -11.08 22.10
N GLY A 165 1.66 -11.25 22.05
CA GLY A 165 2.37 -12.08 23.02
C GLY A 165 2.30 -11.54 24.46
N PHE A 166 2.33 -10.21 24.62
CA PHE A 166 2.16 -9.56 25.91
C PHE A 166 0.74 -9.73 26.46
N SER A 167 -0.28 -9.64 25.61
CA SER A 167 -1.67 -9.86 25.99
C SER A 167 -1.88 -11.29 26.51
N GLU A 168 -1.37 -12.29 25.79
CA GLU A 168 -1.49 -13.70 26.15
C GLU A 168 -0.80 -14.01 27.50
N PHE A 169 0.38 -13.42 27.74
CA PHE A 169 1.09 -13.57 29.02
C PHE A 169 0.28 -13.02 30.21
N PHE A 170 -0.37 -11.86 30.06
CA PHE A 170 -1.12 -11.22 31.15
C PHE A 170 -2.56 -11.72 31.32
N GLN A 171 -3.16 -12.34 30.29
CA GLN A 171 -4.47 -13.00 30.41
C GLN A 171 -4.49 -14.05 31.52
N ALA A 172 -3.37 -14.74 31.74
CA ALA A 172 -3.24 -15.74 32.80
C ALA A 172 -3.34 -15.15 34.23
N ILE A 173 -3.12 -13.85 34.39
CA ILE A 173 -3.03 -13.17 35.69
C ILE A 173 -4.25 -12.29 35.95
N MET A 174 -4.78 -11.61 34.93
CA MET A 174 -5.90 -10.68 35.08
C MET A 174 -6.86 -10.75 33.89
N PRO A 175 -8.02 -11.42 34.02
CA PRO A 175 -9.02 -11.46 32.97
C PRO A 175 -9.59 -10.05 32.72
N GLY A 176 -9.55 -9.58 31.47
CA GLY A 176 -10.04 -8.25 31.05
C GLY A 176 -9.02 -7.36 30.31
N LEU A 177 -7.74 -7.74 30.27
CA LEU A 177 -6.72 -6.98 29.51
C LEU A 177 -6.90 -7.06 27.98
N ASP A 178 -7.67 -8.02 27.47
CA ASP A 178 -7.86 -8.23 26.03
C ASP A 178 -8.47 -7.04 25.32
N SER A 179 -9.43 -6.37 25.96
CA SER A 179 -10.04 -5.17 25.40
C SER A 179 -9.04 -4.02 25.30
N LEU A 180 -8.11 -3.93 26.25
CA LEU A 180 -7.05 -2.93 26.24
C LEU A 180 -5.99 -3.25 25.18
N ALA A 181 -5.59 -4.52 25.03
CA ALA A 181 -4.68 -4.97 23.98
C ALA A 181 -5.26 -4.74 22.57
N GLN A 182 -6.54 -5.06 22.37
CA GLN A 182 -7.25 -4.78 21.11
C GLN A 182 -7.32 -3.28 20.81
N LEU A 183 -7.61 -2.45 21.82
CA LEU A 183 -7.62 -0.99 21.65
C LEU A 183 -6.23 -0.46 21.30
N LEU A 184 -5.17 -0.98 21.94
CA LEU A 184 -3.79 -0.58 21.65
C LEU A 184 -3.37 -1.00 20.24
N ASP A 185 -3.67 -2.23 19.82
CA ASP A 185 -3.38 -2.70 18.46
C ASP A 185 -4.15 -1.88 17.41
N PHE A 186 -5.43 -1.58 17.66
CA PHE A 186 -6.21 -0.68 16.81
C PHE A 186 -5.59 0.72 16.71
N LEU A 187 -5.22 1.33 17.83
CA LEU A 187 -4.61 2.67 17.85
C LEU A 187 -3.25 2.69 17.14
N LEU A 188 -2.44 1.64 17.34
CA LEU A 188 -1.15 1.47 16.68
C LEU A 188 -1.34 1.33 15.17
N SER A 189 -2.22 0.43 14.73
CA SER A 189 -2.54 0.22 13.31
C SER A 189 -3.06 1.50 12.66
N PHE A 190 -3.95 2.23 13.36
CA PHE A 190 -4.46 3.52 12.90
C PHE A 190 -3.34 4.56 12.77
N LEU A 191 -2.45 4.67 13.76
CA LEU A 191 -1.33 5.59 13.75
C LEU A 191 -0.35 5.28 12.61
N LEU A 192 0.04 4.02 12.45
CA LEU A 192 0.95 3.59 11.39
C LEU A 192 0.36 3.83 10.01
N THR A 193 -0.92 3.51 9.82
CA THR A 193 -1.64 3.78 8.57
C THR A 193 -1.72 5.28 8.28
N THR A 194 -1.97 6.10 9.31
CA THR A 194 -1.98 7.57 9.18
C THR A 194 -0.61 8.12 8.80
N ILE A 195 0.47 7.58 9.38
CA ILE A 195 1.85 7.95 9.03
C ILE A 195 2.18 7.53 7.59
N LEU A 196 1.73 6.35 7.17
CA LEU A 196 1.91 5.85 5.81
C LEU A 196 1.24 6.77 4.78
N PHE A 197 -0.04 7.11 4.97
CA PHE A 197 -0.72 8.07 4.10
C PHE A 197 -0.10 9.47 4.18
N ALA A 198 0.35 9.92 5.36
CA ALA A 198 1.03 11.19 5.50
C ALA A 198 2.34 11.22 4.70
N ALA A 199 3.12 10.13 4.72
CA ALA A 199 4.34 10.02 3.92
C ALA A 199 4.02 10.06 2.42
N ILE A 200 2.98 9.33 1.98
CA ILE A 200 2.52 9.35 0.58
C ILE A 200 2.12 10.78 0.17
N PHE A 201 1.26 11.44 0.94
CA PHE A 201 0.78 12.79 0.61
C PHE A 201 1.86 13.87 0.73
N LYS A 202 2.87 13.68 1.58
CA LYS A 202 3.93 14.69 1.79
C LYS A 202 5.09 14.58 0.81
N PHE A 203 5.50 13.36 0.46
CA PHE A 203 6.76 13.13 -0.24
C PHE A 203 6.59 12.73 -1.71
N LEU A 204 5.43 12.21 -2.09
CA LEU A 204 5.17 11.71 -3.43
C LEU A 204 4.78 12.83 -4.42
N PRO A 205 3.94 13.81 -4.05
CA PRO A 205 3.60 14.91 -4.94
C PRO A 205 4.79 15.83 -5.19
N ASP A 206 4.86 16.40 -6.39
CA ASP A 206 5.87 17.36 -6.81
C ASP A 206 5.51 18.80 -6.32
N VAL A 207 4.94 18.92 -5.12
CA VAL A 207 4.52 20.20 -4.52
C VAL A 207 4.71 20.22 -3.00
N HIS A 208 4.98 21.40 -2.44
CA HIS A 208 5.10 21.59 -1.00
C HIS A 208 3.72 21.77 -0.35
N ILE A 209 3.23 20.72 0.31
CA ILE A 209 1.97 20.76 1.09
C ILE A 209 2.28 21.04 2.55
N THR A 210 1.44 21.80 3.25
CA THR A 210 1.63 22.08 4.69
C THR A 210 1.34 20.83 5.52
N TRP A 211 2.05 20.66 6.66
CA TRP A 211 1.84 19.48 7.51
C TRP A 211 0.44 19.42 8.13
N GLY A 212 -0.20 20.57 8.36
CA GLY A 212 -1.57 20.61 8.89
C GLY A 212 -2.57 19.95 7.94
N ASP A 213 -2.45 20.23 6.64
CA ASP A 213 -3.32 19.64 5.61
C ASP A 213 -3.03 18.14 5.43
N VAL A 214 -1.74 17.76 5.46
CA VAL A 214 -1.32 16.36 5.34
C VAL A 214 -1.86 15.49 6.47
N TRP A 215 -1.72 15.91 7.73
CA TRP A 215 -2.16 15.10 8.87
C TRP A 215 -3.67 14.94 8.91
N PHE A 216 -4.43 16.00 8.59
CA PHE A 216 -5.88 15.91 8.53
C PHE A 216 -6.34 14.98 7.40
N GLY A 217 -5.76 15.14 6.20
CA GLY A 217 -6.04 14.30 5.05
C GLY A 217 -5.69 12.83 5.33
N SER A 218 -4.49 12.56 5.82
CA SER A 218 -4.02 11.19 6.08
C SER A 218 -4.80 10.49 7.18
N ALA A 219 -5.22 11.19 8.25
CA ALA A 219 -6.06 10.63 9.29
C ALA A 219 -7.47 10.31 8.76
N ALA A 220 -8.07 11.21 7.97
CA ALA A 220 -9.36 10.96 7.34
C ALA A 220 -9.30 9.76 6.38
N THR A 221 -8.24 9.68 5.56
CA THR A 221 -8.01 8.52 4.68
C THR A 221 -7.77 7.24 5.48
N ALA A 222 -7.02 7.28 6.59
CA ALA A 222 -6.80 6.13 7.44
C ALA A 222 -8.10 5.62 8.08
N ILE A 223 -9.01 6.50 8.51
CA ILE A 223 -10.34 6.10 9.01
C ILE A 223 -11.12 5.39 7.90
N LEU A 224 -11.19 5.98 6.70
CA LEU A 224 -11.90 5.38 5.56
C LEU A 224 -11.29 4.03 5.17
N PHE A 225 -9.96 3.95 5.11
CA PHE A 225 -9.23 2.72 4.83
C PHE A 225 -9.53 1.63 5.87
N SER A 226 -9.45 1.98 7.16
CA SER A 226 -9.78 1.06 8.24
C SER A 226 -11.22 0.57 8.16
N ARG A 227 -12.18 1.38 7.68
CA ARG A 227 -13.57 0.94 7.56
C ARG A 227 -13.81 0.10 6.30
N LEU A 228 -13.07 0.39 5.23
CA LEU A 228 -13.14 -0.35 3.97
C LEU A 228 -12.51 -1.75 4.09
N SER A 229 -11.44 -1.91 4.87
CA SER A 229 -10.75 -3.21 5.03
C SER A 229 -11.56 -4.28 5.76
N TRP A 230 -12.59 -3.88 6.54
CA TRP A 230 -13.47 -4.81 7.27
C TRP A 230 -14.82 -5.04 6.56
N VAL A 231 -14.98 -4.56 5.32
CA VAL A 231 -16.13 -4.82 4.45
C VAL A 231 -15.71 -5.81 3.37
#